data_AF-A0A0C2WWI2-F1
#
_entry.id   AF-A0A0C2WWI2-F1
#
_cell.length_a   1.000
_cell.length_b   1.000
_cell.length_c   1.000
_cell.angle_alpha   90.00
_cell.angle_beta   90.00
_cell.angle_gamma   90.00
#
_symmetry.space_group_name_H-M   'P 1'
#
loop_
_entity.id
_entity.type
_entity.pdbx_description
1 polymer ?
#
loop_
_entity_poly.entity_id
_entity_poly.type
_entity_poly.pdbx_seq_one_letter_code
_entity_poly.pdbx_strand_id
1 'polypeptide(L)'
;MRDREAFDLPRELREELQKPGLDKGDRGELICLVLLLIARDVAVQEKDSAAIEVLLFMEKLLATQWSPTVFDSKPARCRTNTKDQLPFSEVFAKSKIYFNHFVKVHDFKVIHRAFLWRLIARGAAVLCADNQGGINVLLPFLYLDDKLGRDNVSGIFIQVKNDGTFSSTPNLFLFDAMNPYFLGFFDMDEQKPVPIIRMVFALASSESCVKAVECAPLRTNPPRIVKSKGKERARPCPAYTTYDFWCAGTTAETFSVVRPGDEQVYSDLLKLCRLFPGVYEADTKIDSAKSARRNMNPGTAAHPDHWSKFSTGVTEPDRVDGVDFDCQDEAADDDVEMQMP
;
A
#
# COMPACT_ATOMS: atom_id res chain seq x y z
N MET A 1 -10.38 2.87 -30.49
CA MET A 1 -10.06 1.42 -30.57
C MET A 1 -11.38 0.67 -30.66
N ARG A 2 -11.68 0.07 -31.82
CA ARG A 2 -12.84 -0.82 -32.01
C ARG A 2 -12.39 -2.27 -31.86
N ASP A 3 -13.22 -3.11 -31.25
CA ASP A 3 -13.20 -4.58 -31.25
C ASP A 3 -11.87 -5.27 -30.88
N ARG A 4 -11.34 -4.99 -29.69
CA ARG A 4 -10.77 -6.08 -28.89
C ARG A 4 -11.89 -6.57 -27.99
N GLU A 5 -12.15 -7.88 -27.97
CA GLU A 5 -12.85 -8.49 -26.82
C GLU A 5 -12.29 -7.85 -25.55
N ALA A 6 -13.16 -7.33 -24.68
CA ALA A 6 -12.75 -6.53 -23.54
C ALA A 6 -11.71 -7.32 -22.73
N PHE A 7 -10.43 -6.92 -22.84
CA PHE A 7 -9.32 -7.65 -22.25
C PHE A 7 -9.52 -7.74 -20.74
N ASP A 8 -9.70 -8.96 -20.24
CA ASP A 8 -10.03 -9.20 -18.84
C ASP A 8 -8.76 -9.27 -17.99
N LEU A 9 -8.14 -8.10 -17.80
CA LEU A 9 -6.85 -7.96 -17.12
C LEU A 9 -6.74 -8.72 -15.79
N PRO A 10 -7.74 -8.69 -14.87
CA PRO A 10 -7.65 -9.46 -13.62
C PRO A 10 -7.56 -10.98 -13.83
N ARG A 11 -8.30 -11.54 -14.79
CA ARG A 11 -8.30 -12.99 -15.06
C ARG A 11 -7.01 -13.42 -15.76
N GLU A 12 -6.58 -12.68 -16.76
CA GLU A 12 -5.30 -12.90 -17.46
C GLU A 12 -4.13 -12.84 -16.48
N LEU A 13 -4.16 -11.88 -15.56
CA LEU A 13 -3.14 -11.76 -14.52
C LEU A 13 -3.16 -12.95 -13.55
N ARG A 14 -4.35 -13.46 -13.20
CA ARG A 14 -4.49 -14.66 -12.36
C ARG A 14 -3.87 -15.87 -13.02
N GLU A 15 -4.08 -16.06 -14.33
CA GLU A 15 -3.49 -17.18 -15.07
C GLU A 15 -1.96 -17.11 -15.11
N GLU A 16 -1.39 -15.93 -15.35
CA GLU A 16 0.07 -15.75 -15.37
C GLU A 16 0.72 -15.90 -13.99
N LEU A 17 0.07 -15.36 -12.94
CA LEU A 17 0.60 -15.38 -11.57
C LEU A 17 0.39 -16.70 -10.81
N GLN A 18 -0.22 -17.71 -11.44
CA GLN A 18 -0.25 -19.08 -10.92
C GLN A 18 1.15 -19.72 -10.88
N LYS A 19 2.11 -19.19 -11.64
CA LYS A 19 3.50 -19.63 -11.63
C LYS A 19 4.17 -19.28 -10.27
N PRO A 20 4.95 -20.20 -9.69
CA PRO A 20 5.66 -19.92 -8.43
C PRO A 20 6.69 -18.80 -8.63
N GLY A 21 6.87 -17.95 -7.61
CA GLY A 21 7.99 -16.99 -7.58
C GLY A 21 7.66 -15.55 -7.19
N LEU A 22 6.39 -15.15 -7.10
CA LEU A 22 6.02 -13.80 -6.62
C LEU A 22 5.69 -13.81 -5.12
N ASP A 23 6.34 -12.93 -4.35
CA ASP A 23 6.07 -12.72 -2.93
C ASP A 23 4.66 -12.16 -2.70
N LYS A 24 4.08 -12.40 -1.52
CA LYS A 24 2.75 -11.92 -1.15
C LYS A 24 2.64 -10.39 -1.19
N GLY A 25 3.68 -9.70 -0.74
CA GLY A 25 3.77 -8.24 -0.76
C GLY A 25 3.70 -7.70 -2.18
N ASP A 26 4.56 -8.23 -3.06
CA ASP A 26 4.65 -7.85 -4.48
C ASP A 26 3.30 -8.02 -5.22
N ARG A 27 2.52 -9.06 -4.86
CA ARG A 27 1.18 -9.26 -5.42
C ARG A 27 0.22 -8.15 -5.03
N GLY A 28 0.26 -7.75 -3.76
CA GLY A 28 -0.54 -6.63 -3.27
C GLY A 28 -0.21 -5.35 -4.04
N GLU A 29 1.08 -5.05 -4.20
CA GLU A 29 1.54 -3.89 -4.97
C GLU A 29 1.02 -3.95 -6.40
N LEU A 30 1.18 -5.09 -7.08
CA LEU A 30 0.73 -5.28 -8.45
C LEU A 30 -0.79 -5.08 -8.61
N ILE A 31 -1.59 -5.61 -7.69
CA ILE A 31 -3.04 -5.41 -7.68
C ILE A 31 -3.38 -3.92 -7.47
N CYS A 32 -2.68 -3.25 -6.55
CA CYS A 32 -2.81 -1.81 -6.39
C CYS A 32 -2.53 -1.06 -7.70
N LEU A 33 -1.45 -1.38 -8.43
CA LEU A 33 -1.16 -0.77 -9.73
C LEU A 33 -2.29 -0.98 -10.76
N VAL A 34 -2.85 -2.20 -10.81
CA VAL A 34 -3.96 -2.53 -11.71
C VAL A 34 -5.19 -1.69 -11.38
N LEU A 35 -5.60 -1.61 -10.11
CA LEU A 35 -6.75 -0.82 -9.69
C LEU A 35 -6.59 0.66 -10.09
N LEU A 36 -5.41 1.23 -9.88
CA LEU A 36 -5.10 2.62 -10.20
C LEU A 36 -5.11 2.89 -11.71
N LEU A 37 -4.59 1.96 -12.53
CA LEU A 37 -4.61 2.08 -14.00
C LEU A 37 -6.03 2.01 -14.55
N ILE A 38 -6.84 1.04 -14.10
CA ILE A 38 -8.23 0.93 -14.54
C ILE A 38 -9.02 2.19 -14.16
N ALA A 39 -8.84 2.70 -12.94
CA ALA A 39 -9.53 3.91 -12.48
C ALA A 39 -9.18 5.12 -13.35
N ARG A 40 -7.90 5.26 -13.70
CA ARG A 40 -7.42 6.28 -14.60
C ARG A 40 -8.02 6.12 -16.00
N ASP A 41 -8.04 4.92 -16.55
CA ASP A 41 -8.50 4.67 -17.92
C ASP A 41 -10.00 4.94 -18.06
N VAL A 42 -10.80 4.54 -17.07
CA VAL A 42 -12.23 4.87 -16.99
C VAL A 42 -12.42 6.39 -16.95
N ALA A 43 -11.68 7.09 -16.09
CA ALA A 43 -11.79 8.55 -15.98
C ALA A 43 -11.37 9.29 -17.25
N VAL A 44 -10.32 8.81 -17.93
CA VAL A 44 -9.86 9.38 -19.22
C VAL A 44 -10.87 9.15 -20.33
N GLN A 45 -11.50 7.97 -20.35
CA GLN A 45 -12.54 7.64 -21.31
C GLN A 45 -13.79 8.51 -21.12
N GLU A 46 -14.16 8.80 -19.87
CA GLU A 46 -15.27 9.69 -19.54
C GLU A 46 -14.97 11.16 -19.87
N LYS A 47 -13.75 11.61 -19.58
CA LYS A 47 -13.34 13.01 -19.79
C LYS A 47 -12.94 13.32 -21.24
N ASP A 48 -12.58 12.31 -22.02
CA ASP A 48 -11.91 12.43 -23.33
C ASP A 48 -10.63 13.27 -23.26
N SER A 49 -9.84 13.10 -22.18
CA SER A 49 -8.60 13.82 -21.94
C SER A 49 -7.58 12.95 -21.21
N ALA A 50 -6.33 13.00 -21.64
CA ALA A 50 -5.25 12.24 -21.00
C ALA A 50 -4.95 12.72 -19.57
N ALA A 51 -5.09 14.03 -19.31
CA ALA A 51 -5.00 14.63 -17.99
C ALA A 51 -6.40 14.85 -17.44
N ILE A 52 -6.64 14.37 -16.22
CA ILE A 52 -7.95 14.36 -15.56
C ILE A 52 -7.87 15.05 -14.21
N GLU A 53 -9.00 15.50 -13.69
CA GLU A 53 -9.09 16.05 -12.34
C GLU A 53 -8.79 14.97 -11.29
N VAL A 54 -8.08 15.34 -10.22
CA VAL A 54 -7.83 14.44 -9.08
C VAL A 54 -9.15 13.97 -8.46
N LEU A 55 -10.15 14.85 -8.39
CA LEU A 55 -11.47 14.50 -7.87
C LEU A 55 -12.15 13.41 -8.70
N LEU A 56 -12.12 13.55 -10.04
CA LEU A 56 -12.67 12.56 -10.96
C LEU A 56 -11.93 11.22 -10.83
N PHE A 57 -10.60 11.26 -10.71
CA PHE A 57 -9.82 10.05 -10.48
C PHE A 57 -10.24 9.33 -9.18
N MET A 58 -10.41 10.07 -8.08
CA MET A 58 -10.83 9.49 -6.80
C MET A 58 -12.25 8.90 -6.89
N GLU A 59 -13.16 9.55 -7.61
CA GLU A 59 -14.52 9.06 -7.88
C GLU A 59 -14.51 7.74 -8.67
N LYS A 60 -13.63 7.62 -9.68
CA LYS A 60 -13.50 6.40 -10.47
C LYS A 60 -12.68 5.31 -9.80
N LEU A 61 -11.95 5.63 -8.74
CA LEU A 61 -11.18 4.67 -7.97
C LEU A 61 -12.04 4.04 -6.86
N LEU A 62 -12.76 4.87 -6.11
CA LEU A 62 -13.48 4.46 -4.91
C LEU A 62 -14.97 4.27 -5.19
N ALA A 63 -15.60 3.35 -4.47
CA ALA A 63 -17.03 3.10 -4.64
C ALA A 63 -17.86 4.34 -4.27
N THR A 64 -18.91 4.61 -5.06
CA THR A 64 -19.67 5.88 -4.99
C THR A 64 -20.26 6.15 -3.61
N GLN A 65 -20.62 5.12 -2.83
CA GLN A 65 -21.14 5.32 -1.47
C GLN A 65 -20.18 6.05 -0.53
N TRP A 66 -18.88 6.04 -0.82
CA TRP A 66 -17.86 6.71 -0.01
C TRP A 66 -17.57 8.14 -0.45
N SER A 67 -18.24 8.63 -1.49
CA SER A 67 -18.02 9.99 -2.01
C SER A 67 -18.16 11.05 -0.91
N PRO A 68 -19.22 11.08 -0.07
CA PRO A 68 -19.32 12.06 1.01
C PRO A 68 -18.17 11.93 2.01
N THR A 69 -17.83 10.69 2.40
CA THR A 69 -16.71 10.41 3.31
C THR A 69 -15.38 10.93 2.80
N VAL A 70 -15.13 10.90 1.49
CA VAL A 70 -13.87 11.34 0.89
C VAL A 70 -13.90 12.84 0.60
N PHE A 71 -14.91 13.32 -0.12
CA PHE A 71 -14.94 14.67 -0.66
C PHE A 71 -15.29 15.75 0.36
N ASP A 72 -16.02 15.40 1.43
CA ASP A 72 -16.34 16.32 2.52
C ASP A 72 -15.32 16.23 3.66
N SER A 73 -14.35 15.31 3.55
CA SER A 73 -13.39 15.10 4.62
C SER A 73 -12.51 16.31 4.88
N LYS A 74 -12.20 16.51 6.16
CA LYS A 74 -11.22 17.50 6.60
C LYS A 74 -9.80 16.91 6.64
N PRO A 75 -8.76 17.75 6.67
CA PRO A 75 -7.41 17.25 6.71
C PRO A 75 -7.13 16.46 8.00
N ALA A 76 -6.43 15.34 7.88
CA ALA A 76 -5.91 14.57 9.00
C ALA A 76 -4.86 15.38 9.78
N ARG A 77 -4.02 16.11 9.05
CA ARG A 77 -3.00 17.01 9.57
C ARG A 77 -3.11 18.35 8.87
N CYS A 78 -2.89 19.43 9.61
CA CYS A 78 -2.93 20.79 9.08
C CYS A 78 -1.63 21.52 9.37
N ARG A 79 -1.17 22.29 8.38
CA ARG A 79 -0.06 23.22 8.58
C ARG A 79 -0.46 24.42 9.47
N THR A 80 -1.65 24.96 9.27
CA THR A 80 -2.18 26.14 9.96
C THR A 80 -3.26 25.77 10.96
N ASN A 81 -3.55 26.68 11.91
CA ASN A 81 -4.60 26.45 12.91
C ASN A 81 -5.97 26.21 12.26
N THR A 82 -6.81 25.47 12.98
CA THR A 82 -8.08 24.82 12.60
C THR A 82 -9.15 25.65 11.88
N LYS A 83 -8.99 26.97 11.71
CA LYS A 83 -10.01 27.86 11.10
C LYS A 83 -10.05 27.81 9.56
N ASP A 84 -9.02 27.28 8.91
CA ASP A 84 -8.90 27.21 7.44
C ASP A 84 -8.93 25.77 6.89
N GLN A 85 -9.54 24.83 7.63
CA GLN A 85 -9.69 23.44 7.19
C GLN A 85 -10.79 23.33 6.13
N LEU A 86 -10.38 23.50 4.87
CA LEU A 86 -11.24 23.26 3.72
C LEU A 86 -11.49 21.75 3.53
N PRO A 87 -12.64 21.35 2.98
CA PRO A 87 -12.88 19.97 2.55
C PRO A 87 -11.92 19.51 1.43
N PHE A 88 -11.75 18.21 1.30
CA PHE A 88 -10.95 17.59 0.23
C PHE A 88 -11.38 18.09 -1.17
N SER A 89 -12.68 18.14 -1.44
CA SER A 89 -13.24 18.61 -2.71
C SER A 89 -12.84 20.03 -3.06
N GLU A 90 -12.78 20.92 -2.07
CA GLU A 90 -12.38 22.32 -2.27
C GLU A 90 -10.86 22.46 -2.45
N VAL A 91 -10.07 21.73 -1.65
CA VAL A 91 -8.60 21.80 -1.72
C VAL A 91 -8.07 21.32 -3.05
N PHE A 92 -8.59 20.21 -3.58
CA PHE A 92 -8.10 19.61 -4.82
C PHE A 92 -8.95 19.94 -6.05
N ALA A 93 -9.85 20.93 -5.97
CA ALA A 93 -10.77 21.32 -7.04
C ALA A 93 -10.09 21.64 -8.38
N LYS A 94 -8.85 22.16 -8.34
CA LYS A 94 -8.07 22.53 -9.53
C LYS A 94 -6.97 21.53 -9.87
N SER A 95 -6.78 20.51 -9.05
CA SER A 95 -5.67 19.59 -9.20
C SER A 95 -5.90 18.64 -10.35
N LYS A 96 -4.84 18.39 -11.14
CA LYS A 96 -4.87 17.48 -12.28
C LYS A 96 -3.81 16.41 -12.18
N ILE A 97 -4.19 15.19 -12.53
CA ILE A 97 -3.34 14.01 -12.54
C ILE A 97 -3.19 13.49 -13.97
N TYR A 98 -1.97 13.09 -14.31
CA TYR A 98 -1.64 12.48 -15.61
C TYR A 98 -0.61 11.38 -15.42
N PHE A 99 -1.04 10.14 -15.65
CA PHE A 99 -0.17 8.98 -15.80
C PHE A 99 -0.84 7.94 -16.71
N ASN A 100 -0.07 7.08 -17.36
CA ASN A 100 -0.57 5.93 -18.14
C ASN A 100 0.28 4.67 -17.96
N HIS A 101 1.36 4.74 -17.18
CA HIS A 101 2.20 3.60 -16.81
C HIS A 101 2.90 3.86 -15.48
N PHE A 102 3.44 2.80 -14.90
CA PHE A 102 4.30 2.87 -13.73
C PHE A 102 5.77 2.67 -14.10
N VAL A 103 6.64 3.32 -13.33
CA VAL A 103 8.09 3.13 -13.39
C VAL A 103 8.57 2.72 -12.01
N LYS A 104 9.29 1.60 -11.92
CA LYS A 104 10.01 1.24 -10.69
C LYS A 104 11.21 2.16 -10.56
N VAL A 105 11.24 2.97 -9.51
CA VAL A 105 12.44 3.76 -9.19
C VAL A 105 13.41 2.89 -8.40
N HIS A 106 14.70 3.13 -8.60
CA HIS A 106 15.77 2.42 -7.89
C HIS A 106 16.53 3.34 -6.91
N ASP A 107 16.40 4.66 -7.07
CA ASP A 107 16.98 5.66 -6.18
C ASP A 107 15.85 6.44 -5.49
N PHE A 108 15.79 6.35 -4.16
CA PHE A 108 14.80 7.02 -3.33
C PHE A 108 14.82 8.55 -3.51
N LYS A 109 15.94 9.14 -3.96
CA LYS A 109 16.03 10.58 -4.25
C LYS A 109 15.08 11.04 -5.35
N VAL A 110 14.57 10.12 -6.19
CA VAL A 110 13.58 10.42 -7.22
C VAL A 110 12.22 10.79 -6.61
N ILE A 111 11.96 10.39 -5.36
CA ILE A 111 10.78 10.75 -4.57
C ILE A 111 10.92 12.18 -4.03
N HIS A 112 11.32 13.10 -4.90
CA HIS A 112 11.50 14.51 -4.60
C HIS A 112 10.91 15.36 -5.74
N ARG A 113 10.28 16.48 -5.40
CA ARG A 113 9.57 17.32 -6.38
C ARG A 113 10.46 17.83 -7.51
N ALA A 114 11.77 17.93 -7.32
CA ALA A 114 12.71 18.29 -8.39
C ALA A 114 12.77 17.27 -9.55
N PHE A 115 12.36 16.01 -9.33
CA PHE A 115 12.31 14.96 -10.34
C PHE A 115 10.88 14.61 -10.76
N LEU A 116 9.94 14.61 -9.82
CA LEU A 116 8.58 14.14 -10.06
C LEU A 116 7.83 14.91 -11.14
N TRP A 117 8.05 16.22 -11.31
CA TRP A 117 7.43 16.97 -12.41
C TRP A 117 7.82 16.43 -13.79
N ARG A 118 9.04 15.86 -13.93
CA ARG A 118 9.50 15.22 -15.17
C ARG A 118 8.80 13.90 -15.42
N LEU A 119 8.45 13.18 -14.34
CA LEU A 119 7.66 11.95 -14.45
C LEU A 119 6.22 12.26 -14.85
N ILE A 120 5.62 13.33 -14.31
CA ILE A 120 4.31 13.81 -14.78
C ILE A 120 4.36 14.13 -16.28
N ALA A 121 5.40 14.85 -16.75
CA ALA A 121 5.55 15.16 -18.18
C ALA A 121 5.61 13.90 -19.07
N ARG A 122 6.13 12.79 -18.55
CA ARG A 122 6.17 11.48 -19.22
C ARG A 122 4.87 10.68 -19.08
N GLY A 123 3.94 11.11 -18.23
CA GLY A 123 2.78 10.31 -17.85
C GLY A 123 3.16 9.08 -17.00
N ALA A 124 4.20 9.20 -16.18
CA ALA A 124 4.68 8.10 -15.34
C ALA A 124 4.29 8.30 -13.87
N ALA A 125 3.60 7.29 -13.32
CA ALA A 125 3.47 7.09 -11.88
C ALA A 125 4.65 6.26 -11.35
N VAL A 126 4.85 6.24 -10.03
CA VAL A 126 6.03 5.65 -9.41
C VAL A 126 5.67 4.41 -8.60
N LEU A 127 6.30 3.29 -8.93
CA LEU A 127 6.47 2.16 -8.03
C LEU A 127 7.78 2.38 -7.25
N CYS A 128 7.69 2.43 -5.94
CA CYS A 128 8.80 2.73 -5.05
C CYS A 128 9.86 1.62 -5.06
N ALA A 129 11.09 1.97 -4.67
CA ALA A 129 12.16 0.98 -4.53
C ALA A 129 11.89 0.04 -3.34
N ASP A 130 12.42 -1.17 -3.41
CA ASP A 130 12.28 -2.15 -2.31
C ASP A 130 12.89 -1.56 -1.03
N ASN A 131 12.24 -1.82 0.11
CA ASN A 131 12.59 -1.23 1.41
C ASN A 131 12.43 0.29 1.51
N GLN A 132 11.68 0.94 0.60
CA GLN A 132 11.26 2.31 0.84
C GLN A 132 10.37 2.36 2.07
N GLY A 133 10.80 3.09 3.10
CA GLY A 133 10.02 3.23 4.33
C GLY A 133 8.71 3.96 4.04
N GLY A 134 7.57 3.35 4.33
CA GLY A 134 6.28 4.03 4.47
C GLY A 134 5.39 4.13 3.22
N ILE A 135 5.91 4.05 1.99
CA ILE A 135 5.09 4.06 0.76
C ILE A 135 5.54 3.01 -0.25
N ASN A 136 4.59 2.43 -0.98
CA ASN A 136 4.84 1.48 -2.07
C ASN A 136 4.61 2.14 -3.43
N VAL A 137 3.63 3.03 -3.54
CA VAL A 137 3.26 3.71 -4.80
C VAL A 137 3.13 5.21 -4.57
N LEU A 138 3.55 6.00 -5.55
CA LEU A 138 3.39 7.46 -5.56
C LEU A 138 2.81 7.91 -6.89
N LEU A 139 1.68 8.62 -6.83
CA LEU A 139 1.06 9.25 -7.99
C LEU A 139 1.33 10.76 -7.94
N PRO A 140 2.30 11.29 -8.70
CA PRO A 140 2.55 12.72 -8.74
C PRO A 140 1.45 13.43 -9.55
N PHE A 141 1.01 14.60 -9.09
CA PHE A 141 -0.02 15.39 -9.76
C PHE A 141 0.26 16.90 -9.62
N LEU A 142 -0.40 17.71 -10.44
CA LEU A 142 -0.32 19.17 -10.38
C LEU A 142 -1.42 19.71 -9.46
N TYR A 143 -1.05 20.54 -8.48
CA TYR A 143 -1.95 20.96 -7.41
C TYR A 143 -2.80 22.20 -7.78
N LEU A 144 -2.16 23.29 -8.21
CA LEU A 144 -2.76 24.62 -8.36
C LEU A 144 -3.36 24.86 -9.75
N ASP A 145 -2.58 24.54 -10.78
CA ASP A 145 -2.87 24.80 -12.19
C ASP A 145 -2.13 23.81 -13.11
N ASP A 146 -2.22 24.03 -14.43
CA ASP A 146 -1.65 23.14 -15.45
C ASP A 146 -0.16 23.35 -15.69
N LYS A 147 0.51 24.24 -14.93
CA LYS A 147 1.93 24.54 -15.15
C LYS A 147 2.80 23.48 -14.49
N LEU A 148 3.54 22.76 -15.33
CA LEU A 148 4.59 21.85 -14.86
C LEU A 148 5.71 22.65 -14.19
N GLY A 149 5.97 22.35 -12.93
CA GLY A 149 7.07 22.94 -12.18
C GLY A 149 7.15 22.35 -10.78
N ARG A 150 8.35 22.38 -10.19
CA ARG A 150 8.64 21.84 -8.86
C ARG A 150 7.61 22.28 -7.81
N ASP A 151 7.25 23.56 -7.81
CA ASP A 151 6.42 24.16 -6.77
C ASP A 151 4.93 23.80 -6.89
N ASN A 152 4.52 23.26 -8.04
CA ASN A 152 3.15 22.86 -8.31
C ASN A 152 2.93 21.34 -8.20
N VAL A 153 3.97 20.56 -7.90
CA VAL A 153 3.83 19.10 -7.73
C VAL A 153 3.36 18.76 -6.32
N SER A 154 2.24 18.06 -6.24
CA SER A 154 1.81 17.28 -5.09
C SER A 154 1.81 15.78 -5.42
N GLY A 155 1.36 14.94 -4.49
CA GLY A 155 1.34 13.50 -4.69
C GLY A 155 0.28 12.76 -3.86
N ILE A 156 -0.17 11.63 -4.40
CA ILE A 156 -0.93 10.61 -3.69
C ILE A 156 0.03 9.51 -3.26
N PHE A 157 0.18 9.36 -1.95
CA PHE A 157 1.13 8.45 -1.31
C PHE A 157 0.36 7.22 -0.91
N ILE A 158 0.72 6.06 -1.44
CA ILE A 158 -0.04 4.83 -1.24
C ILE A 158 0.85 3.79 -0.59
N GLN A 159 0.41 3.28 0.55
CA GLN A 159 0.98 2.10 1.16
C GLN A 159 0.04 0.92 1.01
N VAL A 160 0.57 -0.22 0.57
CA VAL A 160 -0.20 -1.43 0.32
C VAL A 160 0.06 -2.45 1.41
N LYS A 161 -1.01 -3.05 1.93
CA LYS A 161 -0.99 -4.13 2.92
C LYS A 161 -1.82 -5.30 2.39
N ASN A 162 -1.11 -6.38 2.05
CA ASN A 162 -1.70 -7.66 1.68
C ASN A 162 -1.58 -8.67 2.83
N ASP A 163 -1.93 -8.24 4.04
CA ASP A 163 -1.97 -9.08 5.23
C ASP A 163 -3.34 -8.93 5.91
N GLY A 164 -3.94 -10.07 6.30
CA GLY A 164 -5.28 -10.13 6.89
C GLY A 164 -5.34 -9.52 8.29
N THR A 165 -4.18 -9.28 8.92
CA THR A 165 -4.07 -8.53 10.17
C THR A 165 -4.52 -7.07 10.03
N PHE A 166 -4.49 -6.51 8.80
CA PHE A 166 -4.99 -5.17 8.53
C PHE A 166 -6.48 -5.22 8.17
N SER A 167 -7.32 -4.88 9.14
CA SER A 167 -8.78 -4.89 9.03
C SER A 167 -9.35 -3.56 8.49
N SER A 168 -10.66 -3.35 8.64
CA SER A 168 -11.32 -2.07 8.35
C SER A 168 -10.90 -0.94 9.30
N THR A 169 -10.19 -1.22 10.39
CA THR A 169 -9.77 -0.22 11.37
C THR A 169 -8.44 0.43 10.97
N PRO A 170 -8.38 1.76 10.79
CA PRO A 170 -7.15 2.42 10.34
C PRO A 170 -6.00 2.30 11.33
N ASN A 171 -4.86 1.78 10.86
CA ASN A 171 -3.62 1.83 11.62
C ASN A 171 -2.88 3.15 11.36
N LEU A 172 -3.04 4.10 12.29
CA LEU A 172 -2.46 5.46 12.17
C LEU A 172 -0.93 5.49 12.06
N PHE A 173 -0.22 4.46 12.54
CA PHE A 173 1.25 4.40 12.40
C PHE A 173 1.70 4.27 10.95
N LEU A 174 0.88 3.69 10.08
CA LEU A 174 1.17 3.61 8.65
C LEU A 174 1.16 5.01 8.02
N PHE A 175 0.20 5.86 8.39
CA PHE A 175 0.19 7.26 7.96
C PHE A 175 1.35 8.06 8.57
N ASP A 176 1.75 7.78 9.80
CA ASP A 176 2.92 8.44 10.42
C ASP A 176 4.22 8.15 9.64
N ALA A 177 4.36 6.94 9.09
CA ALA A 177 5.48 6.56 8.23
C ALA A 177 5.47 7.27 6.87
N MET A 178 4.31 7.75 6.40
CA MET A 178 4.15 8.53 5.17
C MET A 178 4.41 10.03 5.38
N ASN A 179 5.48 10.38 6.08
CA ASN A 179 5.86 11.77 6.30
C ASN A 179 6.62 12.32 5.08
N PRO A 180 6.13 13.36 4.38
CA PRO A 180 6.73 13.81 3.13
C PRO A 180 8.13 14.41 3.30
N TYR A 181 8.50 14.90 4.49
CA TYR A 181 9.85 15.41 4.74
C TYR A 181 10.84 14.26 4.94
N PHE A 182 10.44 13.23 5.71
CA PHE A 182 11.30 12.06 5.94
C PHE A 182 11.42 11.16 4.71
N LEU A 183 10.39 11.17 3.86
CA LEU A 183 10.41 10.52 2.54
C LEU A 183 11.25 11.28 1.50
N GLY A 184 11.69 12.51 1.81
CA GLY A 184 12.44 13.35 0.88
C GLY A 184 11.59 13.97 -0.24
N PHE A 185 10.26 14.00 -0.09
CA PHE A 185 9.35 14.66 -1.04
C PHE A 185 9.43 16.18 -0.95
N PHE A 186 9.43 16.71 0.27
CA PHE A 186 9.68 18.12 0.56
C PHE A 186 11.10 18.32 1.08
N ASP A 187 11.72 19.43 0.69
CA ASP A 187 12.94 19.91 1.33
C ASP A 187 12.63 20.35 2.77
N MET A 188 13.58 20.18 3.70
CA MET A 188 13.37 20.50 5.12
C MET A 188 13.15 22.00 5.39
N ASP A 189 13.53 22.87 4.46
CA ASP A 189 13.36 24.32 4.51
C ASP A 189 12.18 24.81 3.65
N GLU A 190 11.33 23.89 3.17
CA GLU A 190 10.17 24.19 2.33
C GLU A 190 9.19 25.15 3.04
N GLN A 191 9.08 26.36 2.50
CA GLN A 191 8.26 27.43 3.11
C GLN A 191 6.78 27.30 2.79
N LYS A 192 6.42 26.65 1.68
CA LYS A 192 5.02 26.53 1.22
C LYS A 192 4.75 25.10 0.70
N PRO A 193 4.79 24.09 1.59
CA PRO A 193 4.43 22.74 1.19
C PRO A 193 2.98 22.72 0.70
N VAL A 194 2.76 22.12 -0.47
CA VAL A 194 1.42 21.88 -0.99
C VAL A 194 0.75 20.74 -0.20
N PRO A 195 -0.59 20.72 -0.07
CA PRO A 195 -1.29 19.59 0.56
C PRO A 195 -1.05 18.29 -0.20
N ILE A 196 -0.88 17.17 0.51
CA ILE A 196 -0.73 15.83 -0.08
C ILE A 196 -1.89 14.92 0.28
N ILE A 197 -2.07 13.84 -0.50
CA ILE A 197 -3.06 12.79 -0.25
C ILE A 197 -2.30 11.54 0.18
N ARG A 198 -2.77 10.85 1.21
CA ARG A 198 -2.18 9.62 1.72
C ARG A 198 -3.24 8.54 1.79
N MET A 199 -2.93 7.36 1.30
CA MET A 199 -3.85 6.23 1.26
C MET A 199 -3.18 4.97 1.77
N VAL A 200 -3.92 4.16 2.53
CA VAL A 200 -3.53 2.79 2.83
C VAL A 200 -4.51 1.84 2.18
N PHE A 201 -3.99 0.88 1.42
CA PHE A 201 -4.78 -0.18 0.79
C PHE A 201 -4.58 -1.46 1.60
N ALA A 202 -5.52 -1.75 2.50
CA ALA A 202 -5.60 -3.00 3.27
C ALA A 202 -6.36 -4.06 2.45
N LEU A 203 -5.72 -4.53 1.37
CA LEU A 203 -6.35 -5.32 0.31
C LEU A 203 -6.84 -6.69 0.78
N ALA A 204 -6.16 -7.29 1.76
CA ALA A 204 -6.49 -8.60 2.32
C ALA A 204 -7.54 -8.55 3.44
N SER A 205 -8.10 -7.37 3.74
CA SER A 205 -9.17 -7.26 4.73
C SER A 205 -10.40 -8.07 4.31
N SER A 206 -11.03 -8.75 5.27
CA SER A 206 -12.31 -9.43 5.07
C SER A 206 -13.49 -8.48 4.96
N GLU A 207 -13.31 -7.22 5.34
CA GLU A 207 -14.34 -6.19 5.31
C GLU A 207 -14.04 -5.14 4.24
N SER A 208 -15.07 -4.71 3.51
CA SER A 208 -15.00 -3.60 2.56
C SER A 208 -15.26 -2.28 3.27
N CYS A 209 -14.32 -1.32 3.23
CA CYS A 209 -14.62 0.04 3.69
C CYS A 209 -13.70 1.10 3.09
N VAL A 210 -14.18 2.36 3.11
CA VAL A 210 -13.32 3.54 3.00
C VAL A 210 -13.55 4.43 4.21
N LYS A 211 -12.48 4.82 4.91
CA LYS A 211 -12.52 5.75 6.05
C LYS A 211 -11.60 6.93 5.79
N ALA A 212 -12.09 8.14 6.04
CA ALA A 212 -11.27 9.33 6.16
C ALA A 212 -10.75 9.45 7.61
N VAL A 213 -9.46 9.71 7.77
CA VAL A 213 -8.88 10.05 9.07
C VAL A 213 -8.86 11.57 9.19
N GLU A 214 -9.57 12.11 10.17
CA GLU A 214 -9.67 13.55 10.42
C GLU A 214 -9.09 13.92 11.77
N CYS A 215 -8.55 15.14 11.88
CA CYS A 215 -8.11 15.73 13.16
C CYS A 215 -7.24 14.77 14.00
N ALA A 216 -6.36 14.01 13.34
CA ALA A 216 -5.54 13.02 14.03
C ALA A 216 -4.65 13.72 15.06
N PRO A 217 -4.66 13.29 16.34
CA PRO A 217 -3.83 13.90 17.35
C PRO A 217 -2.36 13.78 16.95
N LEU A 218 -1.59 14.86 17.14
CA LEU A 218 -0.15 14.83 16.95
C LEU A 218 0.45 13.82 17.94
N ARG A 219 0.84 12.65 17.44
CA ARG A 219 1.48 11.63 18.24
C ARG A 219 2.87 12.12 18.66
N THR A 220 3.07 12.19 19.97
CA THR A 220 4.30 12.70 20.62
C THR A 220 5.52 11.80 20.39
N ASN A 221 5.31 10.55 19.96
CA ASN A 221 6.35 9.58 19.67
C ASN A 221 6.26 9.13 18.19
N PRO A 222 6.95 9.80 17.25
CA PRO A 222 7.11 9.24 15.91
C PRO A 222 7.80 7.86 16.00
N PRO A 223 7.60 6.96 15.02
CA PRO A 223 8.33 5.70 14.94
C PRO A 223 9.83 5.94 15.14
N ARG A 224 10.51 5.07 15.89
CA ARG A 224 11.96 5.17 16.16
C ARG A 224 12.71 5.29 14.82
N ILE A 225 13.04 6.51 14.42
CA ILE A 225 14.03 6.75 13.38
C ILE A 225 15.34 6.18 13.92
N VAL A 226 16.00 5.35 13.11
CA VAL A 226 17.36 4.84 13.38
C VAL A 226 18.22 6.04 13.73
N LYS A 227 18.61 6.15 15.01
CA LYS A 227 19.44 7.24 15.51
C LYS A 227 20.72 7.26 14.68
N SER A 228 20.86 8.24 13.79
CA SER A 228 22.17 8.60 13.26
C SER A 228 23.07 8.88 14.46
N LYS A 229 24.20 8.17 14.56
CA LYS A 229 25.21 8.38 15.59
C LYS A 229 25.76 9.81 15.46
N GLY A 230 25.14 10.75 16.15
CA GLY A 230 25.53 12.16 16.15
C GLY A 230 24.60 12.97 17.03
N LYS A 231 25.15 13.75 17.96
CA LYS A 231 24.43 14.62 18.90
C LYS A 231 23.83 15.87 18.22
N GLU A 232 23.23 15.75 17.04
CA GLU A 232 22.40 16.83 16.52
C GLU A 232 21.01 16.70 17.15
N ARG A 233 20.57 17.76 17.84
CA ARG A 233 19.20 17.88 18.33
C ARG A 233 18.28 17.62 17.14
N ALA A 234 17.41 16.60 17.25
CA ALA A 234 16.45 16.27 16.21
C ALA A 234 15.68 17.54 15.83
N ARG A 235 15.85 18.01 14.58
CA ARG A 235 15.08 19.16 14.10
C ARG A 235 13.59 18.80 14.15
N PRO A 236 12.72 19.69 14.66
CA PRO A 236 11.29 19.46 14.59
C PRO A 236 10.87 19.25 13.14
N CYS A 237 10.03 18.24 12.88
CA CYS A 237 9.46 18.06 11.55
C CYS A 237 8.65 19.30 11.17
N PRO A 238 8.89 19.92 9.99
CA PRO A 238 8.06 21.03 9.55
C PRO A 238 6.59 20.62 9.40
N ALA A 239 5.68 21.58 9.53
CA ALA A 239 4.25 21.35 9.45
C ALA A 239 3.77 21.25 7.99
N TYR A 240 2.83 20.35 7.72
CA TYR A 240 2.27 20.08 6.39
C TYR A 240 0.80 19.67 6.50
N THR A 241 0.08 19.74 5.38
CA THR A 241 -1.34 19.39 5.30
C THR A 241 -1.53 18.05 4.60
N THR A 242 -2.34 17.16 5.16
CA THR A 242 -2.66 15.85 4.55
C THR A 242 -4.13 15.48 4.63
N TYR A 243 -4.58 14.73 3.64
CA TYR A 243 -5.84 14.00 3.65
C TYR A 243 -5.53 12.52 3.60
N ASP A 244 -6.06 11.77 4.56
CA ASP A 244 -5.67 10.41 4.84
C ASP A 244 -6.87 9.47 4.66
N PHE A 245 -6.75 8.48 3.78
CA PHE A 245 -7.81 7.54 3.47
C PHE A 245 -7.37 6.09 3.71
N TRP A 246 -8.17 5.35 4.47
CA TRP A 246 -8.00 3.92 4.66
C TRP A 246 -8.99 3.17 3.78
N CYS A 247 -8.49 2.37 2.85
CA CYS A 247 -9.27 1.56 1.92
C CYS A 247 -9.05 0.09 2.26
N ALA A 248 -10.08 -0.57 2.80
CA ALA A 248 -10.03 -1.98 3.21
C ALA A 248 -10.84 -2.85 2.26
N GLY A 249 -10.31 -4.04 1.94
CA GLY A 249 -10.97 -5.02 1.09
C GLY A 249 -10.83 -4.71 -0.40
N THR A 250 -10.72 -5.75 -1.22
CA THR A 250 -10.59 -5.65 -2.69
C THR A 250 -11.88 -6.10 -3.36
N THR A 251 -12.92 -5.30 -3.20
CA THR A 251 -14.28 -5.58 -3.67
C THR A 251 -14.87 -4.37 -4.40
N ALA A 252 -15.98 -4.57 -5.10
CA ALA A 252 -16.74 -3.48 -5.73
C ALA A 252 -17.27 -2.46 -4.70
N GLU A 253 -17.40 -2.85 -3.44
CA GLU A 253 -17.83 -1.97 -2.35
C GLU A 253 -16.73 -1.01 -1.89
N THR A 254 -15.46 -1.31 -2.13
CA THR A 254 -14.34 -0.42 -1.80
C THR A 254 -13.85 0.32 -3.04
N PHE A 255 -13.66 -0.40 -4.14
CA PHE A 255 -13.11 0.12 -5.39
C PHE A 255 -14.11 -0.04 -6.52
N SER A 256 -14.52 1.07 -7.14
CA SER A 256 -15.52 1.08 -8.22
C SER A 256 -15.05 0.38 -9.51
N VAL A 257 -13.73 0.20 -9.65
CA VAL A 257 -13.11 -0.54 -10.76
C VAL A 257 -13.18 -2.06 -10.64
N VAL A 258 -13.50 -2.58 -9.45
CA VAL A 258 -13.72 -4.01 -9.26
C VAL A 258 -15.13 -4.31 -9.73
N ARG A 259 -15.26 -5.13 -10.78
CA ARG A 259 -16.58 -5.55 -11.28
C ARG A 259 -17.22 -6.53 -10.29
N PRO A 260 -18.53 -6.42 -10.03
CA PRO A 260 -19.25 -7.44 -9.29
C PRO A 260 -19.02 -8.83 -9.91
N GLY A 261 -18.59 -9.81 -9.10
CA GLY A 261 -18.23 -11.15 -9.55
C GLY A 261 -16.74 -11.38 -9.82
N ASP A 262 -15.93 -10.32 -10.01
CA ASP A 262 -14.47 -10.45 -10.07
C ASP A 262 -13.84 -10.48 -8.66
N GLU A 263 -14.62 -10.33 -7.57
CA GLU A 263 -14.07 -10.30 -6.20
C GLU A 263 -13.29 -11.58 -5.86
N GLN A 264 -13.78 -12.74 -6.31
CA GLN A 264 -13.09 -14.00 -6.10
C GLN A 264 -11.76 -14.05 -6.87
N VAL A 265 -11.67 -13.43 -8.04
CA VAL A 265 -10.43 -13.36 -8.84
C VAL A 265 -9.38 -12.55 -8.07
N TYR A 266 -9.76 -11.40 -7.52
CA TYR A 266 -8.86 -10.60 -6.68
C TYR A 266 -8.51 -11.29 -5.36
N SER A 267 -9.48 -11.94 -4.70
CA SER A 267 -9.24 -12.73 -3.49
C SER A 267 -8.23 -13.84 -3.74
N ASP A 268 -8.40 -14.57 -4.84
CA ASP A 268 -7.47 -15.60 -5.28
C ASP A 268 -6.10 -14.98 -5.51
N LEU A 269 -5.99 -13.92 -6.32
CA LEU A 269 -4.73 -13.23 -6.61
C LEU A 269 -3.96 -12.80 -5.35
N LEU A 270 -4.67 -12.29 -4.33
CA LEU A 270 -4.08 -11.86 -3.04
C LEU A 270 -3.63 -13.03 -2.17
N LYS A 271 -4.38 -14.14 -2.20
CA LYS A 271 -4.12 -15.36 -1.42
C LYS A 271 -3.13 -16.31 -2.08
N LEU A 272 -2.96 -16.20 -3.39
CA LEU A 272 -2.15 -17.12 -4.18
C LEU A 272 -0.71 -16.98 -3.68
N CYS A 273 -0.32 -17.87 -2.80
CA CYS A 273 1.01 -17.92 -2.22
C CYS A 273 1.45 -19.36 -2.38
N ARG A 274 2.07 -19.69 -3.52
CA ARG A 274 2.90 -20.90 -3.61
C ARG A 274 4.26 -20.64 -2.97
N LEU A 275 4.23 -20.12 -1.75
CA LEU A 275 5.39 -20.03 -0.87
C LEU A 275 5.47 -21.31 -0.04
N PHE A 276 6.60 -21.46 0.64
CA PHE A 276 6.93 -22.61 1.47
C PHE A 276 5.74 -23.13 2.32
N PRO A 277 5.48 -24.45 2.40
CA PRO A 277 6.14 -25.55 1.70
C PRO A 277 5.56 -25.85 0.31
N GLY A 278 4.54 -25.11 -0.14
CA GLY A 278 3.77 -25.40 -1.37
C GLY A 278 4.61 -25.44 -2.66
N VAL A 279 5.77 -24.78 -2.68
CA VAL A 279 6.75 -24.87 -3.79
C VAL A 279 7.32 -26.29 -3.99
N TYR A 280 7.38 -27.09 -2.91
CA TYR A 280 7.83 -28.48 -2.97
C TYR A 280 6.68 -29.43 -3.30
N GLU A 281 5.43 -29.01 -3.10
CA GLU A 281 4.24 -29.82 -3.36
C GLU A 281 3.72 -29.66 -4.80
N ALA A 282 3.97 -28.51 -5.43
CA ALA A 282 3.53 -28.21 -6.78
C ALA A 282 4.27 -29.04 -7.83
N ASP A 283 3.50 -29.68 -8.71
CA ASP A 283 3.91 -30.41 -9.93
C ASP A 283 4.65 -31.73 -9.75
N THR A 284 4.76 -32.24 -8.53
CA THR A 284 5.39 -33.53 -8.25
C THR A 284 4.44 -34.45 -7.50
N LYS A 285 3.75 -35.35 -8.23
CA LYS A 285 2.99 -36.48 -7.64
C LYS A 285 3.90 -37.56 -7.02
N ILE A 286 5.21 -37.43 -7.21
CA ILE A 286 6.21 -38.42 -6.83
C ILE A 286 6.93 -37.92 -5.57
N ASP A 287 6.77 -38.62 -4.45
CA ASP A 287 7.33 -38.22 -3.16
C ASP A 287 8.86 -38.12 -3.18
N SER A 288 9.54 -38.96 -3.97
CA SER A 288 11.00 -38.87 -4.13
C SER A 288 11.45 -37.56 -4.79
N ALA A 289 10.64 -36.98 -5.68
CA ALA A 289 10.94 -35.70 -6.29
C ALA A 289 10.73 -34.53 -5.32
N LYS A 290 9.72 -34.61 -4.44
CA LYS A 290 9.51 -33.64 -3.34
C LYS A 290 10.69 -33.66 -2.37
N SER A 291 11.07 -34.85 -1.91
CA SER A 291 12.21 -35.05 -1.01
C SER A 291 13.53 -34.57 -1.64
N ALA A 292 13.75 -34.83 -2.93
CA ALA A 292 14.93 -34.32 -3.65
C ALA A 292 14.97 -32.79 -3.72
N ARG A 293 13.84 -32.12 -4.02
CA ARG A 293 13.76 -30.65 -4.05
C ARG A 293 14.02 -30.03 -2.68
N ARG A 294 13.52 -30.63 -1.61
CA ARG A 294 13.77 -30.19 -0.22
C ARG A 294 15.24 -30.36 0.17
N ASN A 295 15.87 -31.46 -0.25
CA ASN A 295 17.30 -31.71 -0.05
C ASN A 295 18.21 -30.73 -0.81
N MET A 296 17.74 -30.13 -1.91
CA MET A 296 18.46 -29.06 -2.63
C MET A 296 18.42 -27.71 -1.89
N ASN A 297 17.62 -27.59 -0.83
CA ASN A 297 17.55 -26.41 0.01
C ASN A 297 17.71 -26.78 1.49
N PRO A 298 18.89 -27.30 1.89
CA PRO A 298 19.05 -27.92 3.18
C PRO A 298 19.03 -26.91 4.34
N GLY A 299 18.53 -27.33 5.50
CA GLY A 299 18.48 -26.53 6.72
C GLY A 299 17.53 -25.33 6.70
N THR A 300 16.71 -25.19 5.66
CA THR A 300 15.83 -24.02 5.49
C THR A 300 14.45 -24.15 6.12
N ALA A 301 14.08 -25.35 6.59
CA ALA A 301 12.82 -25.58 7.31
C ALA A 301 12.83 -26.86 8.14
N ALA A 302 11.80 -27.03 8.97
CA ALA A 302 11.71 -28.14 9.93
C ALA A 302 11.48 -29.53 9.32
N HIS A 303 11.03 -29.64 8.06
CA HIS A 303 10.73 -30.96 7.48
C HIS A 303 12.01 -31.81 7.35
N PRO A 304 12.01 -33.11 7.72
CA PRO A 304 13.22 -33.96 7.76
C PRO A 304 14.00 -34.01 6.44
N ASP A 305 13.32 -33.97 5.29
CA ASP A 305 13.95 -33.90 3.96
C ASP A 305 14.82 -32.67 3.70
N HIS A 306 14.75 -31.60 4.50
CA HIS A 306 15.73 -30.51 4.44
C HIS A 306 17.04 -30.84 5.15
N TRP A 307 17.08 -31.94 5.91
CA TRP A 307 18.22 -32.31 6.74
C TRP A 307 18.83 -33.65 6.34
N SER A 308 18.03 -34.56 5.75
CA SER A 308 18.38 -35.97 5.53
C SER A 308 19.61 -36.23 4.66
N LYS A 309 19.95 -35.31 3.73
CA LYS A 309 21.20 -35.37 2.93
C LYS A 309 22.30 -34.40 3.38
N PHE A 310 21.99 -33.51 4.32
CA PHE A 310 22.89 -32.43 4.74
C PHE A 310 23.49 -32.66 6.12
N SER A 311 22.76 -33.30 7.04
CA SER A 311 23.23 -33.63 8.38
C SER A 311 22.85 -35.08 8.72
N THR A 312 23.82 -35.99 8.66
CA THR A 312 23.67 -37.34 9.18
C THR A 312 24.31 -37.38 10.57
N GLY A 313 23.56 -37.09 11.64
CA GLY A 313 24.08 -37.31 12.99
C GLY A 313 23.58 -36.47 14.16
N VAL A 314 22.35 -35.96 14.17
CA VAL A 314 21.77 -35.44 15.43
C VAL A 314 20.44 -36.12 15.66
N THR A 315 20.43 -37.13 16.54
CA THR A 315 19.23 -37.53 17.28
C THR A 315 18.73 -36.28 18.02
N GLU A 316 17.48 -35.88 17.78
CA GLU A 316 16.83 -34.85 18.58
C GLU A 316 16.94 -35.22 20.07
N PRO A 317 17.19 -34.26 20.98
CA PRO A 317 16.88 -34.47 22.38
C PRO A 317 15.36 -34.63 22.47
N ASP A 318 14.91 -35.71 23.13
CA ASP A 318 13.50 -36.06 23.34
C ASP A 318 12.62 -34.81 23.50
N ARG A 319 11.84 -34.48 22.46
CA ARG A 319 10.72 -33.57 22.61
C ARG A 319 9.66 -34.31 23.40
N VAL A 320 9.45 -33.86 24.63
CA VAL A 320 8.26 -34.22 25.41
C VAL A 320 7.05 -33.85 24.55
N ASP A 321 6.29 -34.86 24.14
CA ASP A 321 5.00 -34.71 23.47
C ASP A 321 4.11 -33.79 24.33
N GLY A 322 3.66 -32.67 23.77
CA GLY A 322 2.65 -31.82 24.42
C GLY A 322 2.82 -30.31 24.31
N VAL A 323 3.33 -29.77 23.20
CA VAL A 323 3.10 -28.34 22.91
C VAL A 323 2.36 -28.23 21.58
N ASP A 324 1.04 -28.30 21.67
CA ASP A 324 0.15 -27.77 20.63
C ASP A 324 0.46 -26.28 20.50
N PHE A 325 1.05 -25.88 19.37
CA PHE A 325 0.98 -24.50 18.91
C PHE A 325 -0.37 -24.30 18.23
N ASP A 326 -1.44 -24.37 19.03
CA ASP A 326 -2.68 -23.72 18.66
C ASP A 326 -2.41 -22.21 18.71
N CYS A 327 -2.29 -21.59 17.54
CA CYS A 327 -2.39 -20.14 17.41
C CYS A 327 -3.86 -19.74 17.65
N GLN A 328 -4.30 -19.84 18.90
CA GLN A 328 -5.42 -19.09 19.43
C GLN A 328 -4.82 -17.90 20.18
N ASP A 329 -4.69 -16.77 19.49
CA ASP A 329 -4.45 -15.50 20.17
C ASP A 329 -5.76 -15.12 20.90
N GLU A 330 -5.89 -15.59 22.14
CA GLU A 330 -6.92 -15.13 23.06
C GLU A 330 -6.74 -13.63 23.33
N ALA A 331 -7.87 -12.93 23.31
CA ALA A 331 -7.97 -11.53 23.67
C ALA A 331 -7.47 -11.32 25.10
N ALA A 332 -6.53 -10.39 25.27
CA ALA A 332 -6.21 -9.86 26.58
C ALA A 332 -7.34 -8.91 27.02
N ASP A 333 -8.23 -9.43 27.89
CA ASP A 333 -9.05 -8.63 28.79
C ASP A 333 -8.14 -8.13 29.93
N ASP A 334 -7.83 -6.83 29.92
CA ASP A 334 -7.23 -6.14 31.07
C ASP A 334 -8.34 -5.66 32.01
N ASP A 335 -8.75 -6.53 32.94
CA ASP A 335 -9.49 -6.13 34.14
C ASP A 335 -8.51 -5.49 35.14
N VAL A 336 -8.50 -4.16 35.17
CA VAL A 336 -7.83 -3.38 36.22
C VAL A 336 -8.73 -3.34 37.46
N GLU A 337 -8.44 -4.25 38.39
CA GLU A 337 -9.02 -4.26 39.73
C GLU A 337 -8.53 -3.04 40.53
N MET A 338 -9.44 -2.11 40.82
CA MET A 338 -9.22 -0.94 41.66
C MET A 338 -9.13 -1.38 43.14
N GLN A 339 -7.94 -1.37 43.72
CA GLN A 339 -7.76 -1.38 45.18
C GLN A 339 -7.67 0.06 45.70
N MET A 340 -8.70 0.47 46.46
CA MET A 340 -8.64 1.60 47.38
C MET A 340 -7.82 1.22 48.62
N PRO A 341 -6.96 2.12 49.12
CA PRO A 341 -7.39 2.99 50.22
C PRO A 341 -7.19 4.49 49.96
#